data_AF-B3CGD3-F1
#
_entry.id   AF-B3CGD3-F1
#
_cell.length_a   1.000
_cell.length_b   1.000
_cell.length_c   1.000
_cell.angle_alpha   90.00
_cell.angle_beta   90.00
_cell.angle_gamma   90.00
#
_symmetry.space_group_name_H-M   'P 1'
#
loop_
_entity.id
_entity.type
_entity.pdbx_description
1 polymer ?
#
loop_
_entity_poly.entity_id
_entity_poly.type
_entity_poly.pdbx_seq_one_letter_code
_entity_poly.pdbx_strand_id
1 'polypeptide(L)'
;MMNLELLMFASKTFDNDTLEYIARTHANTTLKNHFRKDYSSYHLVDYDPEDGHVRSQQTVQGYANESSWGRGQAWALYGYTMMFRMTGDEKYLEHAENIADMLLSRLPVDGIPYWDFDAPNGNEYRDASAGAIMASAFVELSGFVTDEKTGQNYLSIAEKQLRTLASPHYLAEPGTNCNFILKHSVGNLPENSEVDVPLSYADYYFLEALLRYKKAVE
;
A
#
# COMPACT_ATOMS: atom_id res chain seq x y z
N MET A 1 6.04 7.93 0.97
CA MET A 1 6.41 7.00 -0.12
C MET A 1 5.75 7.33 -1.46
N MET A 2 4.41 7.31 -1.58
CA MET A 2 3.73 7.44 -2.88
C MET A 2 4.08 8.73 -3.67
N ASN A 3 4.32 9.85 -2.98
CA ASN A 3 4.66 11.12 -3.62
C ASN A 3 6.07 11.18 -4.23
N LEU A 4 6.95 10.20 -3.93
CA LEU A 4 8.31 10.20 -4.44
C LEU A 4 8.37 9.93 -5.94
N GLU A 5 7.36 9.26 -6.50
CA GLU A 5 7.29 8.99 -7.94
C GLU A 5 7.33 10.28 -8.77
N LEU A 6 6.69 11.35 -8.29
CA LEU A 6 6.73 12.66 -8.95
C LEU A 6 8.16 13.23 -9.00
N LEU A 7 8.90 13.13 -7.90
CA LEU A 7 10.28 13.62 -7.83
C LEU A 7 11.20 12.82 -8.75
N MET A 8 11.06 11.49 -8.74
CA MET A 8 11.82 10.59 -9.60
C MET A 8 11.49 10.83 -11.08
N PHE A 9 10.21 11.03 -11.43
CA PHE A 9 9.79 11.42 -12.78
C PHE A 9 10.42 12.75 -13.19
N ALA A 10 10.28 13.78 -12.36
CA ALA A 10 10.82 15.12 -12.65
C ALA A 10 12.35 15.11 -12.77
N SER A 11 13.05 14.35 -11.93
CA SER A 11 14.49 14.14 -12.02
C SER A 11 14.89 13.66 -13.42
N LYS A 12 14.23 12.61 -13.91
CA LYS A 12 14.50 12.02 -15.23
C LYS A 12 14.09 12.94 -16.38
N THR A 13 12.95 13.62 -16.26
CA THR A 13 12.42 14.49 -17.34
C THR A 13 13.23 15.76 -17.51
N PHE A 14 13.74 16.33 -16.42
CA PHE A 14 14.42 17.63 -16.42
C PHE A 14 15.92 17.53 -16.13
N ASP A 15 16.49 16.33 -16.13
CA ASP A 15 17.91 16.05 -15.89
C ASP A 15 18.42 16.72 -14.60
N ASN A 16 17.67 16.50 -13.50
CA ASN A 16 17.94 17.11 -12.20
C ASN A 16 18.12 16.06 -11.10
N ASP A 17 19.36 15.59 -10.96
CA ASP A 17 19.78 14.58 -9.99
C ASP A 17 19.46 14.93 -8.52
N THR A 18 19.24 16.21 -8.21
CA THR A 18 18.89 16.63 -6.84
C THR A 18 17.54 16.04 -6.42
N LEU A 19 16.58 15.92 -7.35
CA LEU A 19 15.26 15.38 -7.04
C LEU A 19 15.29 13.88 -6.79
N GLU A 20 16.05 13.12 -7.57
CA GLU A 20 16.31 11.70 -7.29
C GLU A 20 17.04 11.52 -5.96
N TYR A 21 18.07 12.34 -5.68
CA TYR A 21 18.79 12.29 -4.40
C TYR A 21 17.85 12.50 -3.20
N ILE A 22 16.97 13.50 -3.26
CA ILE A 22 15.96 13.76 -2.22
C ILE A 22 15.01 12.57 -2.08
N ALA A 23 14.50 12.04 -3.19
CA ALA A 23 13.57 10.92 -3.18
C ALA A 23 14.20 9.65 -2.57
N ARG A 24 15.41 9.28 -2.99
CA ARG A 24 16.15 8.16 -2.42
C ARG A 24 16.48 8.37 -0.95
N THR A 25 16.88 9.57 -0.56
CA THR A 25 17.17 9.91 0.84
C THR A 25 15.92 9.74 1.71
N HIS A 26 14.76 10.21 1.24
CA HIS A 26 13.49 9.99 1.92
C HIS A 26 13.15 8.50 2.03
N ALA A 27 13.22 7.74 0.92
CA ALA A 27 12.94 6.30 0.93
C ALA A 27 13.84 5.52 1.91
N ASN A 28 15.15 5.84 1.92
CA ASN A 28 16.12 5.23 2.84
C ASN A 28 15.87 5.60 4.30
N THR A 29 15.49 6.85 4.57
CA THR A 29 15.16 7.30 5.93
C THR A 29 13.88 6.63 6.42
N THR A 30 12.89 6.45 5.54
CA THR A 30 11.67 5.70 5.83
C THR A 30 11.98 4.23 6.13
N LEU A 31 12.85 3.57 5.35
CA LEU A 31 13.29 2.17 5.61
C LEU A 31 13.82 2.01 7.03
N LYS A 32 14.64 2.97 7.47
CA LYS A 32 15.32 2.92 8.76
C LYS A 32 14.37 3.08 9.96
N ASN A 33 13.37 3.94 9.83
CA ASN A 33 12.66 4.47 11.01
C ASN A 33 11.15 4.15 11.04
N HIS A 34 10.52 3.87 9.90
CA HIS A 34 9.08 3.57 9.85
C HIS A 34 8.76 2.10 10.07
N PHE A 35 9.75 1.20 9.99
CA PHE A 35 9.51 -0.24 10.03
C PHE A 35 9.88 -0.85 11.38
N ARG A 36 9.03 -1.75 11.84
CA ARG A 36 9.28 -2.64 12.97
C ARG A 36 10.05 -3.88 12.49
N LYS A 37 10.47 -4.72 13.43
CA LYS A 37 11.27 -5.91 13.12
C LYS A 37 10.55 -6.95 12.28
N ASP A 38 9.22 -6.93 12.29
CA ASP A 38 8.35 -7.84 11.54
C ASP A 38 7.90 -7.23 10.20
N TYR A 39 8.49 -6.11 9.78
CA TYR A 39 8.16 -5.35 8.56
C TYR A 39 6.78 -4.68 8.56
N SER A 40 6.05 -4.72 9.68
CA SER A 40 4.93 -3.79 9.86
C SER A 40 5.45 -2.36 9.99
N SER A 41 4.68 -1.40 9.48
CA SER A 41 5.05 0.01 9.47
C SER A 41 4.25 0.82 10.50
N TYR A 42 4.93 1.76 11.15
CA TYR A 42 4.31 2.92 11.77
C TYR A 42 3.71 3.82 10.69
N HIS A 43 2.66 4.55 11.06
CA HIS A 43 2.04 5.52 10.16
C HIS A 43 2.83 6.84 10.13
N LEU A 44 3.29 7.32 11.28
CA LEU A 44 3.98 8.60 11.40
C LEU A 44 5.27 8.44 12.20
N VAL A 45 6.34 9.08 11.73
CA VAL A 45 7.58 9.26 12.50
C VAL A 45 7.87 10.74 12.63
N ASP A 46 8.00 11.20 13.86
CA ASP A 46 8.38 12.57 14.21
C ASP A 46 9.89 12.65 14.39
N TYR A 47 10.50 13.65 13.75
CA TYR A 47 11.94 13.89 13.78
C TYR A 47 12.24 15.26 14.37
N ASP A 48 13.34 15.36 15.10
CA ASP A 48 13.83 16.66 15.53
C ASP A 48 14.35 17.46 14.32
N PRO A 49 13.87 18.70 14.09
CA PRO A 49 14.28 19.49 12.95
C PRO A 49 15.73 19.97 13.02
N GLU A 50 16.38 19.96 14.19
CA GLU A 50 17.76 20.41 14.36
C GLU A 50 18.78 19.35 13.92
N ASP A 51 18.55 18.08 14.26
CA ASP A 51 19.55 17.01 14.05
C ASP A 51 19.01 15.74 13.36
N GLY A 52 17.69 15.65 13.13
CA GLY A 52 17.04 14.52 12.46
C GLY A 52 16.92 13.25 13.30
N HIS A 53 17.11 13.28 14.63
CA HIS A 53 16.84 12.10 15.46
C HIS A 53 15.34 11.83 15.58
N VAL A 54 14.96 10.55 15.71
CA VAL A 54 13.56 10.15 15.88
C VAL A 54 13.10 10.53 17.29
N ARG A 55 12.07 11.37 17.39
CA ARG A 55 11.45 11.75 18.67
C ARG A 55 10.36 10.79 19.06
N SER A 56 9.56 10.33 18.08
CA SER A 56 8.50 9.36 18.32
C SER A 56 8.03 8.66 17.06
N GLN A 57 7.39 7.51 17.24
CA GLN A 57 6.73 6.70 16.21
C GLN A 57 5.27 6.51 16.63
N GLN A 58 4.34 6.94 15.79
CA GLN A 58 2.95 7.14 16.18
C GLN A 58 1.98 6.78 15.05
N THR A 59 0.69 6.91 15.34
CA THR A 59 -0.37 6.88 14.34
C THR A 59 -1.37 8.01 14.51
N VAL A 60 -1.98 8.42 13.39
CA VAL A 60 -3.15 9.33 13.36
C VAL A 60 -4.43 8.58 12.95
N GLN A 61 -4.30 7.58 12.07
CA GLN A 61 -5.44 6.88 11.44
C GLN A 61 -5.50 5.39 11.76
N GLY A 62 -4.47 4.84 12.42
CA GLY A 62 -4.46 3.45 12.88
C GLY A 62 -5.06 3.31 14.27
N TYR A 63 -5.28 2.07 14.70
CA TYR A 63 -5.86 1.74 15.99
C TYR A 63 -4.99 2.16 17.18
N ALA A 64 -3.67 1.94 17.11
CA ALA A 64 -2.71 2.30 18.15
C ALA A 64 -1.34 2.62 17.53
N ASN A 65 -0.42 3.24 18.29
CA ASN A 65 0.92 3.54 17.78
C ASN A 65 1.67 2.26 17.36
N GLU A 66 1.40 1.15 18.04
CA GLU A 66 1.98 -0.16 17.79
C GLU A 66 1.19 -0.98 16.77
N SER A 67 0.02 -0.50 16.33
CA SER A 67 -0.83 -1.20 15.37
C SER A 67 -0.35 -1.07 13.93
N SER A 68 -0.93 -1.89 13.06
CA SER A 68 -0.61 -1.97 11.64
C SER A 68 -1.82 -1.52 10.83
N TRP A 69 -1.93 -0.20 10.66
CA TRP A 69 -2.98 0.41 9.84
C TRP A 69 -2.94 -0.12 8.41
N GLY A 70 -4.04 -0.70 7.93
CA GLY A 70 -4.11 -1.51 6.71
C GLY A 70 -3.65 -0.76 5.46
N ARG A 71 -4.12 0.48 5.28
CA ARG A 71 -3.69 1.32 4.15
C ARG A 71 -2.26 1.83 4.28
N GLY A 72 -1.76 2.05 5.49
CA GLY A 72 -0.35 2.38 5.72
C GLY A 72 0.57 1.27 5.22
N GLN A 73 0.20 0.01 5.49
CA GLN A 73 0.95 -1.15 5.00
C GLN A 73 0.85 -1.26 3.47
N ALA A 74 -0.31 -0.97 2.88
CA ALA A 74 -0.49 -0.95 1.43
C ALA A 74 0.40 0.12 0.75
N TRP A 75 0.53 1.30 1.35
CA TRP A 75 1.45 2.34 0.87
C TRP A 75 2.92 1.98 0.98
N ALA A 76 3.29 1.23 2.02
CA ALA A 76 4.64 0.70 2.15
C ALA A 76 4.94 -0.30 1.03
N LEU A 77 4.07 -1.29 0.83
CA LEU A 77 4.21 -2.29 -0.23
C LEU A 77 4.34 -1.63 -1.61
N TYR A 78 3.35 -0.80 -1.97
CA TYR A 78 3.37 -0.10 -3.26
C TYR A 78 4.59 0.80 -3.39
N GLY A 79 4.87 1.59 -2.35
CA GLY A 79 5.93 2.58 -2.36
C GLY A 79 7.32 1.99 -2.62
N TYR A 80 7.64 0.85 -1.99
CA TYR A 80 8.94 0.20 -2.21
C TYR A 80 9.01 -0.57 -3.52
N THR A 81 7.91 -1.18 -3.97
CA THR A 81 7.81 -1.73 -5.33
C THR A 81 8.05 -0.65 -6.39
N MET A 82 7.42 0.53 -6.23
CA MET A 82 7.61 1.68 -7.12
C MET A 82 9.05 2.21 -7.06
N MET A 83 9.64 2.32 -5.87
CA MET A 83 11.04 2.77 -5.76
C MET A 83 11.98 1.79 -6.45
N PHE A 84 11.77 0.48 -6.36
CA PHE A 84 12.55 -0.50 -7.12
C PHE A 84 12.38 -0.30 -8.64
N ARG A 85 11.13 -0.20 -9.14
CA ARG A 85 10.87 0.11 -10.56
C ARG A 85 11.68 1.30 -11.07
N MET A 86 11.74 2.36 -10.26
CA MET A 86 12.35 3.63 -10.68
C MET A 86 13.87 3.67 -10.52
N THR A 87 14.46 2.78 -9.72
CA THR A 87 15.87 2.87 -9.31
C THR A 87 16.72 1.65 -9.63
N GLY A 88 16.10 0.46 -9.75
CA GLY A 88 16.79 -0.83 -9.80
C GLY A 88 17.59 -1.18 -8.54
N ASP A 89 17.37 -0.48 -7.41
CA ASP A 89 18.12 -0.69 -6.17
C ASP A 89 17.51 -1.87 -5.39
N GLU A 90 18.21 -3.00 -5.38
CA GLU A 90 17.76 -4.29 -4.82
C GLU A 90 17.26 -4.22 -3.38
N LYS A 91 17.78 -3.29 -2.56
CA LYS A 91 17.30 -3.16 -1.18
C LYS A 91 15.81 -2.78 -1.10
N TYR A 92 15.28 -2.08 -2.11
CA TYR A 92 13.86 -1.74 -2.16
C TYR A 92 13.02 -2.93 -2.59
N LEU A 93 13.55 -3.79 -3.48
CA LEU A 93 12.90 -5.05 -3.83
C LEU A 93 12.84 -5.98 -2.63
N GLU A 94 13.98 -6.23 -1.98
CA GLU A 94 14.07 -7.06 -0.78
C GLU A 94 13.09 -6.57 0.30
N HIS A 95 13.00 -5.25 0.51
CA HIS A 95 12.07 -4.71 1.49
C HIS A 95 10.60 -4.84 1.07
N ALA A 96 10.28 -4.68 -0.22
CA ALA A 96 8.94 -4.89 -0.73
C ALA A 96 8.50 -6.36 -0.58
N GLU A 97 9.38 -7.33 -0.84
CA GLU A 97 9.14 -8.76 -0.62
C GLU A 97 8.86 -9.07 0.86
N ASN A 98 9.66 -8.50 1.78
CA ASN A 98 9.44 -8.67 3.21
C ASN A 98 8.10 -8.07 3.69
N ILE A 99 7.69 -6.90 3.17
CA ILE A 99 6.37 -6.32 3.45
C ILE A 99 5.27 -7.20 2.87
N ALA A 100 5.44 -7.69 1.64
CA ALA A 100 4.51 -8.59 0.97
C ALA A 100 4.26 -9.84 1.82
N ASP A 101 5.32 -10.52 2.26
CA ASP A 101 5.22 -11.74 3.06
C ASP A 101 4.54 -11.49 4.42
N MET A 102 4.86 -10.37 5.09
CA MET A 102 4.17 -9.94 6.31
C MET A 102 2.67 -9.77 6.05
N LEU A 103 2.28 -9.08 4.97
CA LEU A 103 0.88 -8.89 4.60
C LEU A 103 0.17 -10.22 4.31
N LEU A 104 0.78 -11.10 3.52
CA LEU A 104 0.20 -12.40 3.17
C LEU A 104 -0.14 -13.25 4.40
N SER A 105 0.71 -13.19 5.44
CA SER A 105 0.47 -13.93 6.68
C SER A 105 -0.70 -13.39 7.52
N ARG A 106 -1.16 -12.16 7.25
CA ARG A 106 -2.18 -11.44 8.03
C ARG A 106 -3.47 -11.18 7.26
N LEU A 107 -3.47 -11.38 5.94
CA LEU A 107 -4.65 -11.15 5.10
C LEU A 107 -5.80 -12.09 5.47
N PRO A 108 -7.05 -11.58 5.50
CA PRO A 108 -8.22 -12.42 5.68
C PRO A 108 -8.46 -13.38 4.50
N VAL A 109 -9.38 -14.33 4.69
CA VAL A 109 -9.67 -15.38 3.69
C VAL A 109 -10.16 -14.85 2.36
N ASP A 110 -10.77 -13.67 2.29
CA ASP A 110 -11.20 -13.02 1.04
C ASP A 110 -10.11 -12.13 0.41
N GLY A 111 -9.00 -11.91 1.11
CA GLY A 111 -7.85 -11.11 0.65
C GLY A 111 -8.01 -9.60 0.82
N ILE A 112 -9.15 -9.09 1.30
CA ILE A 112 -9.33 -7.64 1.53
C ILE A 112 -8.88 -7.32 2.96
N PRO A 113 -7.90 -6.44 3.17
CA PRO A 113 -7.40 -6.17 4.52
C PRO A 113 -8.47 -5.55 5.42
N TYR A 114 -8.36 -5.78 6.73
CA TYR A 114 -9.02 -4.94 7.71
C TYR A 114 -8.46 -3.52 7.66
N TRP A 115 -9.23 -2.53 8.11
CA TRP A 115 -8.78 -1.14 8.22
C TRP A 115 -7.52 -1.02 9.07
N ASP A 116 -7.35 -1.88 10.07
CA ASP A 116 -6.14 -2.08 10.87
C ASP A 116 -6.03 -3.58 11.23
N PHE A 117 -4.84 -4.16 11.06
CA PHE A 117 -4.62 -5.59 11.29
C PHE A 117 -4.49 -5.98 12.77
N ASP A 118 -4.39 -5.01 13.69
CA ASP A 118 -4.27 -5.23 15.13
C ASP A 118 -5.50 -4.71 15.91
N ALA A 119 -6.55 -4.25 15.21
CA ALA A 119 -7.78 -3.82 15.84
C ALA A 119 -8.48 -5.01 16.54
N PRO A 120 -9.11 -4.78 17.72
CA PRO A 120 -9.80 -5.83 18.46
C PRO A 120 -11.06 -6.30 17.72
N ASN A 121 -11.45 -7.55 18.00
CA ASN A 121 -12.68 -8.16 17.47
C ASN A 121 -13.90 -7.25 17.71
N GLY A 122 -14.76 -7.12 16.70
CA GLY A 122 -15.92 -6.23 16.71
C GLY A 122 -15.71 -4.87 16.03
N ASN A 123 -14.47 -4.51 15.66
CA ASN A 123 -14.12 -3.34 14.83
C ASN A 123 -13.55 -3.78 13.47
N GLU A 124 -14.14 -4.84 12.90
CA GLU A 124 -13.65 -5.58 11.73
C GLU A 124 -13.96 -4.90 10.38
N TYR A 125 -13.99 -3.57 10.34
CA TYR A 125 -14.17 -2.86 9.07
C TYR A 125 -13.10 -3.28 8.07
N ARG A 126 -13.52 -3.54 6.84
CA ARG A 126 -12.60 -3.76 5.72
C ARG A 126 -12.23 -2.42 5.12
N ASP A 127 -11.06 -2.38 4.50
CA ASP A 127 -10.64 -1.22 3.71
C ASP A 127 -10.37 -1.64 2.27
N ALA A 128 -11.40 -1.51 1.43
CA ALA A 128 -11.32 -1.82 0.00
C ALA A 128 -10.24 -1.01 -0.69
N SER A 129 -9.97 0.22 -0.24
CA SER A 129 -8.90 1.05 -0.78
C SER A 129 -7.52 0.40 -0.56
N ALA A 130 -7.23 -0.08 0.65
CA ALA A 130 -6.00 -0.83 0.95
C ALA A 130 -5.91 -2.11 0.10
N GLY A 131 -7.01 -2.84 -0.07
CA GLY A 131 -7.07 -4.01 -0.96
C GLY A 131 -6.73 -3.68 -2.41
N ALA A 132 -7.24 -2.56 -2.94
CA ALA A 132 -6.98 -2.13 -4.32
C ALA A 132 -5.51 -1.69 -4.52
N ILE A 133 -4.95 -0.95 -3.56
CA ILE A 133 -3.54 -0.54 -3.56
C ILE A 133 -2.62 -1.77 -3.52
N MET A 134 -2.90 -2.70 -2.61
CA MET A 134 -2.15 -3.96 -2.49
C MET A 134 -2.21 -4.76 -3.78
N ALA A 135 -3.39 -4.90 -4.40
CA ALA A 135 -3.54 -5.63 -5.65
C ALA A 135 -2.64 -5.04 -6.74
N SER A 136 -2.66 -3.71 -6.93
CA SER A 136 -1.81 -3.03 -7.92
C SER A 136 -0.31 -3.26 -7.67
N ALA A 137 0.09 -3.23 -6.40
CA ALA A 137 1.48 -3.43 -5.99
C ALA A 137 1.92 -4.89 -6.13
N PHE A 138 1.08 -5.86 -5.78
CA PHE A 138 1.37 -7.28 -5.91
C PHE A 138 1.51 -7.71 -7.37
N VAL A 139 0.66 -7.20 -8.28
CA VAL A 139 0.85 -7.46 -9.74
C VAL A 139 2.21 -6.98 -10.20
N GLU A 140 2.59 -5.76 -9.82
CA GLU A 140 3.88 -5.21 -10.25
C GLU A 140 5.07 -5.95 -9.62
N LEU A 141 5.03 -6.18 -8.30
CA LEU A 141 6.07 -6.91 -7.58
C LEU A 141 6.26 -8.33 -8.13
N SER A 142 5.17 -8.99 -8.57
CA SER A 142 5.23 -10.32 -9.17
C SER A 142 6.13 -10.39 -10.41
N GLY A 143 6.29 -9.27 -11.14
CA GLY A 143 7.14 -9.17 -12.32
C GLY A 143 8.61 -8.83 -12.02
N PHE A 144 8.95 -8.55 -10.75
CA PHE A 144 10.31 -8.19 -10.33
C PHE A 144 11.02 -9.33 -9.61
N VAL A 145 10.27 -10.19 -8.91
CA VAL A 145 10.87 -11.31 -8.17
C VAL A 145 11.43 -12.37 -9.11
N THR A 146 12.58 -12.93 -8.74
CA THR A 146 13.28 -13.94 -9.54
C THR A 146 12.77 -15.35 -9.31
N ASP A 147 12.23 -15.63 -8.11
CA ASP A 147 11.58 -16.91 -7.81
C ASP A 147 10.16 -16.93 -8.39
N GLU A 148 9.98 -17.75 -9.43
CA GLU A 148 8.72 -17.87 -10.17
C GLU A 148 7.55 -18.26 -9.26
N LYS A 149 7.79 -19.09 -8.24
CA LYS A 149 6.75 -19.52 -7.31
C LYS A 149 6.28 -18.36 -6.43
N THR A 150 7.20 -17.56 -5.90
CA THR A 150 6.89 -16.33 -5.16
C THR A 150 6.15 -15.33 -6.03
N GLY A 151 6.61 -15.12 -7.28
CA GLY A 151 5.93 -14.25 -8.24
C GLY A 151 4.49 -14.70 -8.51
N GLN A 152 4.30 -16.00 -8.78
CA GLN A 152 2.97 -16.58 -8.99
C GLN A 152 2.08 -16.47 -7.75
N ASN A 153 2.66 -16.60 -6.55
CA ASN A 153 1.94 -16.40 -5.30
C ASN A 153 1.44 -14.96 -5.17
N TYR A 154 2.30 -13.96 -5.36
CA TYR A 154 1.90 -12.55 -5.34
C TYR A 154 0.83 -12.24 -6.39
N LEU A 155 0.99 -12.74 -7.62
CA LEU A 155 0.00 -12.56 -8.68
C LEU A 155 -1.36 -13.22 -8.33
N SER A 156 -1.34 -14.41 -7.71
CA SER A 156 -2.57 -15.09 -7.27
C SER A 156 -3.32 -14.33 -6.18
N ILE A 157 -2.59 -13.65 -5.29
CA ILE A 157 -3.17 -12.82 -4.24
C ILE A 157 -3.77 -11.55 -4.84
N ALA A 158 -3.08 -10.93 -5.80
CA ALA A 158 -3.63 -9.81 -6.56
C ALA A 158 -4.92 -10.20 -7.30
N GLU A 159 -4.93 -11.36 -7.98
CA GLU A 159 -6.12 -11.88 -8.66
C GLU A 159 -7.28 -12.05 -7.67
N LYS A 160 -7.02 -12.66 -6.50
CA LYS A 160 -8.01 -12.88 -5.46
C LYS A 160 -8.60 -11.57 -4.94
N GLN A 161 -7.76 -10.56 -4.70
CA GLN A 161 -8.20 -9.23 -4.31
C GLN A 161 -9.08 -8.60 -5.40
N LEU A 162 -8.65 -8.63 -6.65
CA LEU A 162 -9.41 -8.09 -7.79
C LEU A 162 -10.77 -8.78 -7.95
N ARG A 163 -10.83 -10.11 -7.88
CA ARG A 163 -12.08 -10.87 -7.95
C ARG A 163 -13.03 -10.53 -6.80
N THR A 164 -12.49 -10.36 -5.60
CA THR A 164 -13.29 -9.99 -4.43
C THR A 164 -13.81 -8.55 -4.53
N LEU A 165 -12.96 -7.60 -4.93
CA LEU A 165 -13.35 -6.20 -5.18
C LEU A 165 -14.38 -6.07 -6.31
N ALA A 166 -14.29 -6.94 -7.34
CA ALA A 166 -15.25 -6.99 -8.44
C ALA A 166 -16.55 -7.74 -8.10
N SER A 167 -16.69 -8.31 -6.89
CA SER A 167 -17.90 -9.00 -6.47
C SER A 167 -19.03 -8.00 -6.14
N PRO A 168 -20.31 -8.41 -6.17
CA PRO A 168 -21.43 -7.55 -5.78
C PRO A 168 -21.33 -6.98 -4.35
N HIS A 169 -20.52 -7.62 -3.48
CA HIS A 169 -20.29 -7.10 -2.14
C HIS A 169 -19.50 -5.79 -2.17
N TYR A 170 -18.46 -5.67 -3.00
CA TYR A 170 -17.58 -4.49 -3.05
C TYR A 170 -17.85 -3.57 -4.26
N LEU A 171 -18.19 -4.14 -5.41
CA LEU A 171 -18.48 -3.38 -6.63
C LEU A 171 -19.90 -2.79 -6.56
N ALA A 172 -20.02 -1.50 -6.87
CA ALA A 172 -21.31 -0.82 -6.97
C ALA A 172 -22.01 -1.15 -8.30
N GLU A 173 -23.33 -1.27 -8.25
CA GLU A 173 -24.14 -1.36 -9.48
C GLU A 173 -24.12 -0.02 -10.23
N PRO A 174 -24.16 -0.02 -11.57
CA PRO A 174 -24.16 1.22 -12.36
C PRO A 174 -25.27 2.20 -11.92
N GLY A 175 -24.89 3.46 -11.73
CA GLY A 175 -25.81 4.53 -11.29
C GLY A 175 -26.10 4.56 -9.78
N THR A 176 -25.46 3.69 -8.99
CA THR A 176 -25.54 3.70 -7.51
C THR A 176 -24.27 4.28 -6.88
N ASN A 177 -24.16 4.26 -5.54
CA ASN A 177 -22.95 4.62 -4.80
C ASN A 177 -22.35 6.00 -5.17
N CYS A 178 -23.19 6.99 -5.49
CA CYS A 178 -22.76 8.30 -5.98
C CYS A 178 -21.79 8.25 -7.19
N ASN A 179 -21.90 7.22 -8.02
CA ASN A 179 -21.04 6.91 -9.17
C ASN A 179 -19.58 6.53 -8.82
N PHE A 180 -19.28 6.22 -7.55
CA PHE A 180 -18.05 5.53 -7.18
C PHE A 180 -18.14 4.04 -7.53
N ILE A 181 -16.99 3.46 -7.89
CA ILE A 181 -16.88 2.07 -8.34
C ILE A 181 -16.93 1.12 -7.15
N LEU A 182 -16.10 1.35 -6.13
CA LEU A 182 -15.99 0.49 -4.97
C LEU A 182 -16.74 1.04 -3.75
N LYS A 183 -17.21 0.11 -2.91
CA LYS A 183 -17.78 0.34 -1.57
C LYS A 183 -16.75 -0.04 -0.49
N HIS A 184 -17.10 0.18 0.77
CA HIS A 184 -16.43 -0.43 1.94
C HIS A 184 -14.94 -0.06 2.10
N SER A 185 -14.61 1.23 1.99
CA SER A 185 -13.30 1.76 2.40
C SER A 185 -13.40 2.50 3.74
N VAL A 186 -12.27 2.69 4.41
CA VAL A 186 -12.19 3.40 5.70
C VAL A 186 -11.11 4.49 5.66
N GLY A 187 -11.51 5.76 5.70
CA GLY A 187 -10.61 6.91 5.72
C GLY A 187 -9.88 7.08 7.05
N ASN A 188 -10.61 7.43 8.11
CA ASN A 188 -10.05 7.67 9.45
C ASN A 188 -11.05 7.22 10.53
N LEU A 189 -10.96 5.94 10.95
CA LEU A 189 -11.86 5.38 11.96
C LEU A 189 -11.70 6.04 13.35
N PRO A 190 -10.48 6.30 13.88
CA PRO A 190 -10.31 6.99 15.16
C PRO A 190 -11.08 8.32 15.27
N GLU A 191 -11.20 9.06 14.17
CA GLU A 191 -11.93 10.33 14.09
C GLU A 191 -13.38 10.17 13.56
N ASN A 192 -13.86 8.94 13.40
CA ASN A 192 -15.18 8.61 12.83
C ASN A 192 -15.46 9.33 11.49
N SER A 193 -14.44 9.44 10.64
CA SER A 193 -14.49 10.12 9.35
C SER A 193 -14.30 9.10 8.23
N GLU A 194 -15.21 9.14 7.24
CA GLU A 194 -15.16 8.28 6.05
C GLU A 194 -15.10 6.78 6.41
N VAL A 195 -16.00 6.32 7.29
CA VAL A 195 -16.05 4.93 7.75
C VAL A 195 -17.07 4.14 6.94
N ASP A 196 -16.62 3.07 6.28
CA ASP A 196 -17.46 2.19 5.44
C ASP A 196 -18.14 2.95 4.28
N VAL A 197 -17.34 3.72 3.53
CA VAL A 197 -17.79 4.58 2.42
C VAL A 197 -16.97 4.34 1.15
N PRO A 198 -17.44 4.79 -0.03
CA PRO A 198 -16.59 4.88 -1.21
C PRO A 198 -15.48 5.93 -1.04
N LEU A 199 -14.32 5.68 -1.65
CA LEU A 199 -13.18 6.61 -1.68
C LEU A 199 -12.57 6.66 -3.08
N SER A 200 -12.32 7.86 -3.60
CA SER A 200 -11.85 8.07 -4.99
C SER A 200 -10.53 7.37 -5.30
N TYR A 201 -9.63 7.30 -4.33
CA TYR A 201 -8.36 6.59 -4.49
C TYR A 201 -8.55 5.07 -4.52
N ALA A 202 -9.58 4.52 -3.88
CA ALA A 202 -9.91 3.10 -4.03
C ALA A 202 -10.21 2.76 -5.50
N ASP A 203 -11.07 3.57 -6.12
CA ASP A 203 -11.45 3.41 -7.53
C ASP A 203 -10.24 3.55 -8.46
N TYR A 204 -9.37 4.54 -8.21
CA TYR A 204 -8.15 4.74 -8.98
C TYR A 204 -7.25 3.49 -8.96
N TYR A 205 -6.90 3.00 -7.77
CA TYR A 205 -6.00 1.87 -7.64
C TYR A 205 -6.65 0.55 -8.09
N PHE A 206 -7.98 0.43 -8.00
CA PHE A 206 -8.69 -0.74 -8.52
C PHE A 206 -8.61 -0.81 -10.04
N LEU A 207 -8.85 0.32 -10.73
CA LEU A 207 -8.69 0.39 -12.18
C LEU A 207 -7.24 0.20 -12.60
N GLU A 208 -6.29 0.79 -11.88
CA GLU A 208 -4.85 0.56 -12.13
C GLU A 208 -4.50 -0.93 -12.02
N ALA A 209 -4.93 -1.58 -10.93
CA ALA A 209 -4.66 -2.99 -10.69
C ALA A 209 -5.28 -3.88 -11.77
N LEU A 210 -6.50 -3.60 -12.23
CA LEU A 210 -7.14 -4.33 -13.34
C LEU A 210 -6.34 -4.20 -14.64
N LEU A 211 -5.87 -2.98 -14.96
CA LEU A 211 -5.07 -2.73 -16.16
C LEU A 211 -3.71 -3.43 -16.10
N ARG A 212 -3.03 -3.38 -14.94
CA ARG A 212 -1.77 -4.10 -14.71
C ARG A 212 -1.97 -5.61 -14.81
N TYR A 213 -3.01 -6.14 -14.15
CA TYR A 213 -3.29 -7.57 -14.12
C TYR A 213 -3.58 -8.10 -15.53
N LYS A 214 -4.42 -7.40 -16.29
CA LYS A 214 -4.71 -7.73 -17.69
C LYS A 214 -3.42 -7.85 -18.51
N LYS A 215 -2.52 -6.87 -18.40
CA LYS A 215 -1.24 -6.89 -19.12
C LYS A 215 -0.30 -8.02 -18.67
N ALA A 216 -0.39 -8.45 -17.41
CA ALA A 216 0.46 -9.51 -16.86
C ALA A 216 0.01 -10.93 -17.26
N VAL A 217 -1.27 -11.11 -17.61
CA VAL A 217 -1.85 -12.43 -17.94
C VAL A 217 -2.21 -12.61 -19.42
N GLU A 218 -2.08 -11.57 -20.24
CA GLU A 218 -2.18 -11.62 -21.71
C GLU A 218 -0.82 -11.94 -22.35
#